data_AF-A0A5D0SYR3-F1
#
_entry.id   AF-A0A5D0SYR3-F1
#
_cell.length_a   1.000
_cell.length_b   1.000
_cell.length_c   1.000
_cell.angle_alpha   90.00
_cell.angle_beta   90.00
_cell.angle_gamma   90.00
#
_symmetry.space_group_name_H-M   'P 1'
#
loop_
_entity.id
_entity.type
_entity.pdbx_description
1 polymer ?
#
loop_
_entity_poly.entity_id
_entity_poly.type
_entity_poly.pdbx_seq_one_letter_code
_entity_poly.pdbx_strand_id
1 'polypeptide(L)'
;MSKRVLVLGAVLGAPVLLLVVPGAVTAGYLALRTDSALPPRCQDSVQAEEARVRTDRWDRPEDLPGLGDYPAIHWQARAKGDPCSRVPGPTDWAYQGVVELRPEDAQALAKRYEFMAYDPAVPPGYTSDRTPAHVWPTLSPFLPPEPRWLTSRAYDELDTSPRWRVGYLDVERGVLLFMLDDH
;
A
#
# COMPACT_ATOMS: atom_id res chain seq x y z
N MET A 1 65.11 -8.81 17.77
CA MET A 1 65.87 -9.35 16.63
C MET A 1 65.15 -8.99 15.33
N SER A 2 65.85 -8.25 14.46
CA SER A 2 65.70 -8.00 13.00
C SER A 2 64.32 -7.79 12.36
N LYS A 3 64.10 -6.88 11.40
CA LYS A 3 64.85 -5.73 10.83
C LYS A 3 63.84 -4.98 9.96
N ARG A 4 63.79 -3.65 10.05
CA ARG A 4 63.05 -2.76 9.14
C ARG A 4 63.78 -2.68 7.80
N VAL A 5 63.05 -2.58 6.69
CA VAL A 5 63.56 -1.98 5.44
C VAL A 5 62.49 -1.04 4.87
N LEU A 6 62.82 0.24 4.92
CA LEU A 6 62.21 1.34 4.19
C LEU A 6 62.92 1.43 2.83
N VAL A 7 62.19 1.64 1.74
CA VAL A 7 62.78 2.19 0.51
C VAL A 7 61.90 3.35 0.04
N LEU A 8 62.41 4.56 0.27
CA LEU A 8 62.06 5.78 -0.45
C LEU A 8 62.84 5.79 -1.77
N GLY A 9 62.17 6.11 -2.87
CA GLY A 9 62.78 6.52 -4.13
C GLY A 9 61.94 7.62 -4.74
N ALA A 10 62.48 8.83 -4.75
CA ALA A 10 61.86 10.07 -5.19
C ALA A 10 62.34 10.47 -6.60
N VAL A 11 61.69 11.53 -7.13
CA VAL A 11 62.23 12.59 -8.02
C VAL A 11 61.71 12.65 -9.48
N LEU A 12 60.75 13.58 -9.66
CA LEU A 12 60.66 14.70 -10.62
C LEU A 12 60.65 14.48 -12.15
N GLY A 13 59.64 15.08 -12.80
CA GLY A 13 59.66 15.46 -14.21
C GLY A 13 58.29 15.80 -14.83
N ALA A 14 57.78 17.02 -14.60
CA ALA A 14 56.81 17.70 -15.48
C ALA A 14 57.62 18.55 -16.52
N PRO A 15 57.07 19.17 -17.60
CA PRO A 15 55.66 19.52 -17.86
C PRO A 15 55.14 19.52 -19.34
N VAL A 16 53.82 19.73 -19.48
CA VAL A 16 53.06 20.51 -20.50
C VAL A 16 53.19 20.19 -21.99
N LEU A 17 52.05 19.85 -22.61
CA LEU A 17 51.69 20.32 -23.95
C LEU A 17 50.18 20.60 -24.04
N LEU A 18 49.88 21.89 -24.12
CA LEU A 18 48.58 22.50 -24.43
C LEU A 18 48.20 22.18 -25.88
N LEU A 19 46.97 21.70 -26.10
CA LEU A 19 46.27 21.86 -27.37
C LEU A 19 44.86 22.40 -27.11
N VAL A 20 44.73 23.70 -27.34
CA VAL A 20 43.49 24.45 -27.48
C VAL A 20 42.94 24.16 -28.87
N VAL A 21 41.69 23.71 -28.97
CA VAL A 21 40.90 23.79 -30.22
C VAL A 21 39.67 24.66 -29.93
N PRO A 22 39.48 25.78 -30.66
CA PRO A 22 38.38 26.71 -30.43
C PRO A 22 37.13 26.32 -31.23
N GLY A 23 35.96 26.55 -30.62
CA GLY A 23 34.76 26.99 -31.34
C GLY A 23 33.84 25.92 -31.94
N ALA A 24 32.74 25.63 -31.23
CA ALA A 24 31.40 25.52 -31.82
C ALA A 24 30.34 25.62 -30.71
N VAL A 25 29.96 26.86 -30.37
CA VAL A 25 28.72 27.13 -29.63
C VAL A 25 27.57 26.90 -30.62
N THR A 26 26.86 25.79 -30.50
CA THR A 26 25.53 25.63 -31.10
C THR A 26 24.50 25.59 -30.00
N ALA A 27 23.85 26.73 -29.82
CA ALA A 27 22.58 26.84 -29.13
C ALA A 27 21.55 25.92 -29.82
N GLY A 28 21.07 24.94 -29.06
CA GLY A 28 19.92 24.11 -29.40
C GLY A 28 18.97 24.05 -28.22
N TYR A 29 18.54 25.23 -27.74
CA TYR A 29 17.34 25.34 -26.93
C TYR A 29 16.13 24.98 -27.81
N LEU A 30 15.13 24.34 -27.18
CA LEU A 30 13.81 23.96 -27.71
C LEU A 30 13.72 22.59 -28.40
N ALA A 31 13.71 21.56 -27.57
CA ALA A 31 12.64 20.58 -27.65
C ALA A 31 12.05 20.41 -26.25
N LEU A 32 11.19 21.37 -25.85
CA LEU A 32 10.15 21.11 -24.88
C LEU A 32 9.26 20.01 -25.47
N ARG A 33 9.65 18.74 -25.29
CA ARG A 33 8.71 17.63 -25.32
C ARG A 33 7.89 17.73 -24.04
N THR A 34 6.93 18.64 -24.04
CA THR A 34 5.72 18.47 -23.24
C THR A 34 4.85 17.42 -23.93
N ASP A 35 5.37 16.19 -24.07
CA ASP A 35 4.51 15.03 -24.16
C ASP A 35 4.13 14.70 -22.73
N SER A 36 3.05 15.31 -22.28
CA SER A 36 2.36 15.01 -21.02
C SER A 36 1.51 13.75 -21.13
N ALA A 37 1.87 12.83 -22.01
CA ALA A 37 1.43 11.45 -21.90
C ALA A 37 2.34 10.80 -20.84
N LEU A 38 1.73 10.37 -19.75
CA LEU A 38 2.24 9.25 -19.01
C LEU A 38 2.75 8.17 -19.98
N PRO A 39 3.98 7.63 -19.85
CA PRO A 39 4.35 6.49 -20.66
C PRO A 39 3.27 5.43 -20.45
N PRO A 40 2.66 4.87 -21.51
CA PRO A 40 1.60 3.85 -21.41
C PRO A 40 1.93 2.76 -20.37
N ARG A 41 3.23 2.46 -20.23
CA ARG A 41 3.81 1.56 -19.22
C ARG A 41 3.49 1.90 -17.75
N CYS A 42 3.39 3.17 -17.36
CA CYS A 42 3.04 3.54 -15.98
C CYS A 42 1.58 3.19 -15.72
N GLN A 43 0.68 3.58 -16.61
CA GLN A 43 -0.74 3.29 -16.47
C GLN A 43 -1.02 1.79 -16.51
N ASP A 44 -0.37 1.08 -17.43
CA ASP A 44 -0.46 -0.39 -17.52
C ASP A 44 0.03 -1.05 -16.22
N SER A 45 1.12 -0.53 -15.63
CA SER A 45 1.66 -1.03 -14.36
C SER A 45 0.73 -0.74 -13.19
N VAL A 46 0.15 0.45 -13.11
CA VAL A 46 -0.82 0.81 -12.06
C VAL A 46 -2.03 -0.10 -12.17
N GLN A 47 -2.62 -0.25 -13.35
CA GLN A 47 -3.77 -1.14 -13.56
C GLN A 47 -3.46 -2.59 -13.18
N ALA A 48 -2.27 -3.09 -13.52
CA ALA A 48 -1.84 -4.43 -13.14
C ALA A 48 -1.72 -4.58 -11.61
N GLU A 49 -1.15 -3.60 -10.92
CA GLU A 49 -1.02 -3.60 -9.46
C GLU A 49 -2.36 -3.44 -8.72
N GLU A 50 -3.30 -2.67 -9.30
CA GLU A 50 -4.64 -2.45 -8.75
C GLU A 50 -5.56 -3.65 -8.93
N ALA A 51 -5.37 -4.42 -10.01
CA ALA A 51 -6.11 -5.66 -10.26
C ALA A 51 -5.53 -6.86 -9.47
N ARG A 52 -4.33 -6.72 -8.92
CA ARG A 52 -3.61 -7.81 -8.26
C ARG A 52 -4.19 -8.12 -6.88
N VAL A 53 -4.81 -9.28 -6.75
CA VAL A 53 -5.12 -9.88 -5.45
C VAL A 53 -3.81 -10.39 -4.82
N ARG A 54 -3.43 -9.76 -3.72
CA ARG A 54 -2.28 -10.11 -2.89
C ARG A 54 -2.72 -11.10 -1.82
N THR A 55 -1.82 -12.03 -1.49
CA THR A 55 -2.06 -13.14 -0.55
C THR A 55 -0.98 -13.24 0.53
N ASP A 56 0.07 -12.44 0.38
CA ASP A 56 1.06 -12.19 1.41
C ASP A 56 0.42 -11.55 2.64
N ARG A 57 1.02 -11.85 3.80
CA ARG A 57 0.62 -11.30 5.09
C ARG A 57 0.55 -9.78 5.03
N TRP A 58 -0.42 -9.23 5.74
CA TRP A 58 -0.51 -7.80 5.93
C TRP A 58 0.66 -7.28 6.79
N ASP A 59 1.47 -6.39 6.21
CA ASP A 59 2.74 -5.95 6.80
C ASP A 59 2.59 -5.00 8.01
N ARG A 60 1.45 -4.33 8.15
CA ARG A 60 1.19 -3.34 9.20
C ARG A 60 0.12 -3.82 10.17
N PRO A 61 0.45 -4.68 11.15
CA PRO A 61 -0.54 -5.28 12.05
C PRO A 61 -1.34 -4.24 12.86
N GLU A 62 -0.82 -3.03 13.04
CA GLU A 62 -1.53 -1.90 13.65
C GLU A 62 -2.74 -1.41 12.84
N ASP A 63 -2.77 -1.66 11.53
CA ASP A 63 -3.94 -1.40 10.69
C ASP A 63 -5.05 -2.39 10.95
N LEU A 64 -4.74 -3.61 11.40
CA LEU A 64 -5.71 -4.67 11.63
C LEU A 64 -5.44 -5.30 13.01
N PRO A 65 -5.75 -4.57 14.09
CA PRO A 65 -5.36 -4.99 15.43
C PRO A 65 -6.16 -6.22 15.85
N GLY A 66 -5.52 -7.13 16.59
CA GLY A 66 -6.21 -8.24 17.24
C GLY A 66 -6.58 -9.42 16.33
N LEU A 67 -6.11 -9.48 15.08
CA LEU A 67 -6.37 -10.64 14.20
C LEU A 67 -5.64 -11.91 14.62
N GLY A 68 -4.60 -11.81 15.46
CA GLY A 68 -3.81 -12.96 15.89
C GLY A 68 -3.06 -13.62 14.73
N ASP A 69 -3.03 -14.95 14.75
CA ASP A 69 -2.41 -15.76 13.71
C ASP A 69 -3.47 -16.25 12.73
N TYR A 70 -3.71 -15.45 11.68
CA TYR A 70 -4.74 -15.73 10.68
C TYR A 70 -4.22 -16.68 9.57
N PRO A 71 -4.99 -17.72 9.19
CA PRO A 71 -4.58 -18.68 8.17
C PRO A 71 -4.34 -18.09 6.77
N ALA A 72 -5.17 -17.13 6.34
CA ALA A 72 -5.11 -16.58 5.00
C ALA A 72 -5.64 -15.13 4.95
N ILE A 73 -5.18 -14.39 3.94
CA ILE A 73 -5.65 -13.05 3.61
C ILE A 73 -5.66 -12.89 2.08
N HIS A 74 -6.66 -12.18 1.57
CA HIS A 74 -6.74 -11.76 0.18
C HIS A 74 -7.01 -10.26 0.15
N TRP A 75 -6.10 -9.46 -0.40
CA TRP A 75 -6.23 -8.00 -0.36
C TRP A 75 -5.78 -7.33 -1.65
N GLN A 76 -6.28 -6.12 -1.87
CA GLN A 76 -5.94 -5.27 -2.99
C GLN A 76 -5.69 -3.85 -2.50
N ALA A 77 -4.98 -3.08 -3.32
CA ALA A 77 -4.78 -1.66 -3.14
C ALA A 77 -5.18 -0.94 -4.44
N ARG A 78 -5.82 0.21 -4.33
CA ARG A 78 -6.17 1.09 -5.45
C ARG A 78 -5.82 2.53 -5.12
N ALA A 79 -5.28 3.24 -6.08
CA ALA A 79 -5.02 4.65 -5.92
C ALA A 79 -6.33 5.44 -5.94
N LYS A 80 -6.43 6.46 -5.09
CA LYS A 80 -7.55 7.41 -5.06
C LYS A 80 -7.29 8.63 -5.95
N GLY A 81 -6.07 8.76 -6.47
CA GLY A 81 -5.65 9.80 -7.41
C GLY A 81 -4.96 9.18 -8.63
N ASP A 82 -4.20 10.01 -9.36
CA ASP A 82 -3.37 9.58 -10.48
C ASP A 82 -1.92 9.35 -10.00
N PRO A 83 -1.49 8.09 -9.73
CA PRO A 83 -0.12 7.78 -9.28
C PRO A 83 0.95 8.13 -10.32
N CYS A 84 0.47 8.35 -11.53
CA CYS A 84 1.19 8.51 -12.74
C CYS A 84 1.28 10.04 -13.09
N SER A 85 0.66 10.91 -12.28
CA SER A 85 0.80 12.36 -12.37
C SER A 85 2.26 12.81 -12.19
N ARG A 86 2.64 13.89 -12.90
CA ARG A 86 3.96 14.54 -12.77
C ARG A 86 3.99 15.62 -11.68
N VAL A 87 2.85 15.91 -11.06
CA VAL A 87 2.76 16.87 -9.96
C VAL A 87 3.22 16.15 -8.68
N PRO A 88 4.26 16.65 -7.98
CA PRO A 88 4.68 16.05 -6.72
C PRO A 88 3.56 16.11 -5.69
N GLY A 89 3.26 14.98 -5.06
CA GLY A 89 2.30 14.86 -3.97
C GLY A 89 2.18 13.40 -3.52
N PRO A 90 1.71 13.13 -2.29
CA PRO A 90 1.35 11.78 -1.90
C PRO A 90 0.21 11.28 -2.79
N THR A 91 0.27 10.00 -3.16
CA THR A 91 -0.88 9.31 -3.75
C THR A 91 -1.58 8.61 -2.61
N ASP A 92 -2.82 9.00 -2.32
CA ASP A 92 -3.63 8.31 -1.32
C ASP A 92 -4.10 6.97 -1.88
N TRP A 93 -4.04 5.93 -1.06
CA TRP A 93 -4.48 4.59 -1.44
C TRP A 93 -5.69 4.17 -0.62
N ALA A 94 -6.61 3.48 -1.30
CA ALA A 94 -7.62 2.65 -0.70
C ALA A 94 -7.14 1.20 -0.69
N TYR A 95 -7.47 0.46 0.37
CA TYR A 95 -7.18 -0.96 0.49
C TYR A 95 -8.47 -1.68 0.87
N GLN A 96 -8.70 -2.86 0.30
CA GLN A 96 -9.74 -3.76 0.75
C GLN A 96 -9.18 -5.16 0.86
N GLY A 97 -9.68 -5.94 1.80
CA GLY A 97 -9.30 -7.34 1.89
C GLY A 97 -10.20 -8.18 2.76
N VAL A 98 -10.03 -9.48 2.61
CA VAL A 98 -10.75 -10.53 3.31
C VAL A 98 -9.74 -11.38 4.06
N VAL A 99 -9.86 -11.45 5.37
CA VAL A 99 -9.02 -12.24 6.26
C VAL A 99 -9.82 -13.45 6.71
N GLU A 100 -9.26 -14.64 6.54
CA GLU A 100 -9.75 -15.84 7.19
C GLU A 100 -9.17 -15.91 8.60
N LEU A 101 -10.01 -16.09 9.60
CA LEU A 101 -9.65 -16.15 11.02
C LEU A 101 -9.89 -17.54 11.56
N ARG A 102 -9.09 -17.93 12.56
CA ARG A 102 -9.44 -19.09 13.37
C ARG A 102 -10.71 -18.79 14.16
N PRO A 103 -11.59 -19.78 14.40
CA PRO A 103 -12.85 -19.55 15.11
C PRO A 103 -12.68 -18.85 16.48
N GLU A 104 -11.64 -19.21 17.24
CA GLU A 104 -11.32 -18.60 18.52
C GLU A 104 -10.92 -17.13 18.41
N ASP A 105 -10.18 -16.77 17.35
CA ASP A 105 -9.73 -15.40 17.11
C ASP A 105 -10.91 -14.52 16.67
N ALA A 106 -11.80 -15.04 15.82
CA ALA A 106 -13.02 -14.34 15.43
C ALA A 106 -13.93 -14.05 16.65
N GLN A 107 -14.10 -15.01 17.55
CA GLN A 107 -14.86 -14.80 18.79
C GLN A 107 -14.18 -13.81 19.73
N ALA A 108 -12.86 -13.92 19.90
CA ALA A 108 -12.09 -13.01 20.74
C ALA A 108 -12.15 -11.58 20.21
N LEU A 109 -12.02 -11.40 18.89
CA LEU A 109 -12.11 -10.12 18.20
C LEU A 109 -13.50 -9.50 18.39
N ALA A 110 -14.56 -10.28 18.15
CA ALA A 110 -15.94 -9.85 18.31
C ALA A 110 -16.21 -9.32 19.73
N LYS A 111 -15.76 -10.06 20.74
CA LYS A 111 -15.94 -9.69 22.14
C LYS A 111 -15.09 -8.48 22.54
N ARG A 112 -13.82 -8.45 22.13
CA ARG A 112 -12.87 -7.40 22.53
C ARG A 112 -13.28 -6.02 22.03
N TYR A 113 -13.84 -5.97 20.83
CA TYR A 113 -14.21 -4.72 20.18
C TYR A 113 -15.72 -4.54 20.09
N GLU A 114 -16.54 -5.30 20.82
CA GLU A 114 -18.00 -5.08 20.88
C GLU A 114 -18.68 -5.08 19.50
N PHE A 115 -18.31 -6.02 18.64
CA PHE A 115 -18.95 -6.19 17.33
C PHE A 115 -20.44 -6.51 17.50
N MET A 116 -21.29 -5.77 16.80
CA MET A 116 -22.74 -5.88 16.84
C MET A 116 -23.32 -6.06 15.44
N ALA A 117 -24.55 -6.54 15.34
CA ALA A 117 -25.20 -6.80 14.04
C ALA A 117 -25.17 -5.56 13.15
N TYR A 118 -24.68 -5.73 11.92
CA TYR A 118 -24.71 -4.68 10.90
C TYR A 118 -26.13 -4.53 10.35
N ASP A 119 -26.64 -3.29 10.34
CA ASP A 119 -27.88 -2.93 9.67
C ASP A 119 -27.58 -2.15 8.38
N PRO A 120 -27.84 -2.72 7.18
CA PRO A 120 -27.62 -2.03 5.92
C PRO A 120 -28.57 -0.85 5.68
N ALA A 121 -29.71 -0.77 6.38
CA ALA A 121 -30.64 0.34 6.26
C ALA A 121 -30.18 1.59 7.02
N VAL A 122 -29.29 1.41 8.01
CA VAL A 122 -28.75 2.50 8.84
C VAL A 122 -27.23 2.34 8.93
N PRO A 123 -26.50 2.50 7.81
CA PRO A 123 -25.05 2.41 7.86
C PRO A 123 -24.50 3.54 8.75
N PRO A 124 -23.43 3.29 9.52
CA PRO A 124 -22.77 4.34 10.27
C PRO A 124 -22.35 5.47 9.33
N GLY A 125 -22.63 6.72 9.69
CA GLY A 125 -22.42 7.87 8.79
C GLY A 125 -20.98 8.05 8.26
N TYR A 126 -19.99 7.43 8.90
CA TYR A 126 -18.59 7.43 8.48
C TYR A 126 -18.23 6.32 7.46
N THR A 127 -19.21 5.54 7.02
CA THR A 127 -19.03 4.34 6.17
C THR A 127 -19.77 4.41 4.83
N SER A 128 -20.23 5.59 4.39
CA SER A 128 -21.18 5.73 3.26
C SER A 128 -20.81 4.93 2.00
N ASP A 129 -19.51 4.81 1.69
CA ASP A 129 -19.01 4.02 0.54
C ASP A 129 -18.09 2.86 0.96
N ARG A 130 -18.09 2.51 2.25
CA ARG A 130 -17.25 1.49 2.87
C ARG A 130 -18.09 0.47 3.60
N THR A 131 -19.01 -0.14 2.85
CA THR A 131 -19.90 -1.19 3.36
C THR A 131 -19.69 -2.49 2.59
N PRO A 132 -20.20 -3.64 3.07
CA PRO A 132 -20.03 -4.91 2.36
C PRO A 132 -20.64 -4.91 0.94
N ALA A 133 -21.54 -3.98 0.63
CA ALA A 133 -22.07 -3.79 -0.72
C ALA A 133 -21.04 -3.19 -1.70
N HIS A 134 -19.97 -2.58 -1.19
CA HIS A 134 -18.93 -1.88 -1.95
C HIS A 134 -17.63 -2.70 -2.08
N VAL A 135 -17.68 -4.01 -1.79
CA VAL A 135 -16.52 -4.88 -1.96
C VAL A 135 -16.13 -4.94 -3.43
N TRP A 136 -14.82 -4.81 -3.71
CA TRP A 136 -14.31 -4.93 -5.07
C TRP A 136 -14.59 -6.32 -5.66
N PRO A 137 -15.06 -6.41 -6.92
CA PRO A 137 -15.53 -7.67 -7.52
C PRO A 137 -14.53 -8.84 -7.46
N THR A 138 -13.26 -8.52 -7.60
CA THR A 138 -12.11 -9.43 -7.48
C THR A 138 -11.94 -10.06 -6.08
N LEU A 139 -12.50 -9.45 -5.04
CA LEU A 139 -12.50 -9.98 -3.67
C LEU A 139 -13.77 -10.78 -3.34
N SER A 140 -14.85 -10.59 -4.10
CA SER A 140 -16.14 -11.26 -3.87
C SER A 140 -16.04 -12.80 -3.77
N PRO A 141 -15.18 -13.51 -4.55
CA PRO A 141 -15.03 -14.96 -4.43
C PRO A 141 -14.51 -15.45 -3.07
N PHE A 142 -13.90 -14.58 -2.26
CA PHE A 142 -13.37 -14.92 -0.93
C PHE A 142 -14.36 -14.60 0.20
N LEU A 143 -15.48 -13.96 -0.10
CA LEU A 143 -16.53 -13.71 0.88
C LEU A 143 -17.36 -14.99 1.11
N PRO A 144 -17.91 -15.19 2.32
CA PRO A 144 -18.88 -16.24 2.54
C PRO A 144 -20.15 -15.98 1.70
N PRO A 145 -20.88 -17.02 1.27
CA PRO A 145 -22.04 -16.89 0.38
C PRO A 145 -23.24 -16.15 1.01
N GLU A 146 -23.34 -16.16 2.33
CA GLU A 146 -24.40 -15.50 3.10
C GLU A 146 -23.80 -14.94 4.40
N PRO A 147 -23.07 -13.81 4.33
CA PRO A 147 -22.37 -13.28 5.49
C PRO A 147 -23.35 -12.76 6.53
N ARG A 148 -23.05 -13.04 7.80
CA ARG A 148 -23.68 -12.42 8.96
C ARG A 148 -22.78 -11.33 9.51
N TRP A 149 -22.72 -10.22 8.78
CA TRP A 149 -21.83 -9.13 9.14
C TRP A 149 -22.16 -8.53 10.49
N LEU A 150 -21.12 -8.38 11.30
CA LEU A 150 -21.08 -7.54 12.47
C LEU A 150 -20.19 -6.32 12.15
N THR A 151 -20.46 -5.20 12.78
CA THR A 151 -19.66 -3.97 12.70
C THR A 151 -19.28 -3.52 14.11
N SER A 152 -18.19 -2.77 14.23
CA SER A 152 -17.77 -2.19 15.50
C SER A 152 -17.16 -0.80 15.31
N ARG A 153 -17.81 0.18 15.94
CA ARG A 153 -17.25 1.54 16.04
C ARG A 153 -15.94 1.56 16.85
N ALA A 154 -15.86 0.77 17.92
CA ALA A 154 -14.66 0.69 18.75
C ALA A 154 -13.46 0.09 18.00
N TYR A 155 -13.71 -0.81 17.06
CA TYR A 155 -12.69 -1.34 16.16
C TYR A 155 -12.27 -0.31 15.11
N ASP A 156 -13.24 0.38 14.50
CA ASP A 156 -13.01 1.30 13.40
C ASP A 156 -12.30 2.59 13.84
N GLU A 157 -12.65 3.12 15.01
CA GLU A 157 -12.09 4.37 15.56
C GLU A 157 -10.84 4.17 16.43
N LEU A 158 -10.26 2.96 16.45
CA LEU A 158 -9.06 2.70 17.25
C LEU A 158 -7.83 3.44 16.67
N ASP A 159 -7.33 4.43 17.41
CA ASP A 159 -6.17 5.25 17.05
C ASP A 159 -4.85 4.49 17.19
N THR A 160 -4.63 3.59 16.24
CA THR A 160 -3.45 2.69 16.17
C THR A 160 -2.76 2.76 14.83
N SER A 161 -3.42 3.33 13.82
CA SER A 161 -2.97 3.35 12.44
C SER A 161 -3.23 4.73 11.84
N PRO A 162 -2.35 5.21 10.95
CA PRO A 162 -2.60 6.39 10.13
C PRO A 162 -3.53 6.09 8.94
N ARG A 163 -4.25 4.96 8.93
CA ARG A 163 -5.29 4.67 7.96
C ARG A 163 -6.63 4.64 8.65
N TRP A 164 -7.64 5.24 8.02
CA TRP A 164 -9.03 5.03 8.44
C TRP A 164 -9.44 3.60 8.15
N ARG A 165 -9.96 2.91 9.17
CA ARG A 165 -10.40 1.53 9.08
C ARG A 165 -11.90 1.42 9.17
N VAL A 166 -12.45 0.49 8.40
CA VAL A 166 -13.78 -0.08 8.61
C VAL A 166 -13.68 -1.60 8.56
N GLY A 167 -14.17 -2.29 9.60
CA GLY A 167 -14.17 -3.74 9.70
C GLY A 167 -15.58 -4.34 9.76
N TYR A 168 -15.81 -5.39 8.98
CA TYR A 168 -17.00 -6.22 9.03
C TYR A 168 -16.64 -7.67 9.33
N LEU A 169 -17.14 -8.20 10.43
CA LEU A 169 -16.79 -9.51 10.94
C LEU A 169 -17.95 -10.48 10.79
N ASP A 170 -17.72 -11.64 10.19
CA ASP A 170 -18.59 -12.81 10.30
C ASP A 170 -17.93 -13.82 11.24
N VAL A 171 -18.45 -13.92 12.47
CA VAL A 171 -17.90 -14.80 13.50
C VAL A 171 -18.15 -16.28 13.19
N GLU A 172 -19.29 -16.60 12.57
CA GLU A 172 -19.67 -17.98 12.27
C GLU A 172 -18.79 -18.56 11.16
N ARG A 173 -18.45 -17.73 10.17
CA ARG A 173 -17.58 -18.09 9.05
C ARG A 173 -16.10 -17.82 9.31
N GLY A 174 -15.77 -17.11 10.39
CA GLY A 174 -14.40 -16.74 10.71
C GLY A 174 -13.80 -15.82 9.64
N VAL A 175 -14.54 -14.80 9.19
CA VAL A 175 -14.09 -13.91 8.13
C VAL A 175 -14.15 -12.46 8.59
N LEU A 176 -13.05 -11.71 8.43
CA LEU A 176 -13.05 -10.26 8.54
C LEU A 176 -12.88 -9.64 7.15
N LEU A 177 -13.87 -8.88 6.71
CA LEU A 177 -13.74 -7.94 5.62
C LEU A 177 -13.22 -6.61 6.19
N PHE A 178 -12.15 -6.08 5.62
CA PHE A 178 -11.63 -4.76 5.99
C PHE A 178 -11.57 -3.82 4.80
N MET A 179 -11.72 -2.53 5.09
CA MET A 179 -11.52 -1.44 4.15
C MET A 179 -10.67 -0.38 4.83
N LEU A 180 -9.56 0.02 4.21
CA LEU A 180 -8.66 1.02 4.72
C LEU A 180 -8.51 2.16 3.71
N ASP A 181 -8.33 3.38 4.20
CA ASP A 181 -7.92 4.53 3.41
C ASP A 181 -6.74 5.21 4.07
N ASP A 182 -5.76 5.65 3.29
CA ASP A 182 -4.82 6.66 3.76
C ASP A 182 -5.59 7.97 4.11
N HIS A 183 -5.15 8.64 5.19
CA HIS A 183 -5.72 9.92 5.66
C HIS A 183 -5.45 11.08 4.71
#